data_AF-A0A3D8VAW6-F1
#
_entry.id   AF-A0A3D8VAW6-F1
#
_cell.length_a   1.000
_cell.length_b   1.000
_cell.length_c   1.000
_cell.angle_alpha   90.00
_cell.angle_beta   90.00
_cell.angle_gamma   90.00
#
_symmetry.space_group_name_H-M   'P 1'
#
loop_
_entity.id
_entity.type
_entity.pdbx_description
1 polymer ?
#
loop_
_entity_poly.entity_id
_entity_poly.type
_entity_poly.pdbx_seq_one_letter_code
_entity_poly.pdbx_strand_id
1 'polypeptide(L)'
;MRQVFSSQRLENVETVAQMLRDADIEVRITNGRSYKGGRRGTFSYSESDAGGPKPAVWVVRSDDTVKARQILREAGLLESTRESFAGPSFRLNSDPTPAQAKSQSRALRFKLVLIAGIVIVGALAIRHAVKLDIAGEALKTHPLDGTTAQIPQPLAAAVFTQELPKTRIDVVCLSIDGADASPELVQAMQPLVLQPRRRDVVPASQCIRNANDDVGSSQRGTGKPAVIVDVHAFRPTARDDDGNVTGTLEITAYHHRLSGSYKTLEVKQTESGWQVGRTLKHVAM
;
A
#
# COMPACT_ATOMS: atom_id res chain seq x y z
N MET A 1 -20.13 -1.21 -30.65
CA MET A 1 -19.48 -2.54 -30.47
C MET A 1 -19.89 -3.14 -29.14
N ARG A 2 -20.19 -4.44 -29.08
CA ARG A 2 -20.63 -5.11 -27.85
C ARG A 2 -19.89 -6.43 -27.65
N GLN A 3 -19.41 -6.68 -26.44
CA GLN A 3 -18.73 -7.92 -26.10
C GLN A 3 -19.71 -9.10 -26.12
N VAL A 4 -19.33 -10.18 -26.80
CA VAL A 4 -20.13 -11.41 -26.91
C VAL A 4 -19.47 -12.62 -26.29
N PHE A 5 -18.12 -12.66 -26.23
CA PHE A 5 -17.37 -13.77 -25.68
C PHE A 5 -16.02 -13.32 -25.14
N SER A 6 -15.53 -13.96 -24.08
CA SER A 6 -14.16 -13.77 -23.56
C SER A 6 -13.65 -15.07 -22.97
N SER A 7 -12.37 -15.37 -23.18
CA SER A 7 -11.71 -16.54 -22.62
C SER A 7 -10.29 -16.20 -22.20
N GLN A 8 -9.75 -16.97 -21.25
CA GLN A 8 -8.34 -16.88 -20.89
C GLN A 8 -7.42 -17.39 -22.01
N ARG A 9 -7.90 -18.39 -22.78
CA ARG A 9 -7.18 -18.96 -23.91
C ARG A 9 -7.47 -18.13 -25.15
N LEU A 10 -6.41 -17.56 -25.70
CA LEU A 10 -6.51 -16.73 -26.89
C LEU A 10 -6.98 -17.55 -28.11
N GLU A 11 -6.58 -18.81 -28.17
CA GLU A 11 -6.97 -19.75 -29.22
C GLU A 11 -8.49 -19.92 -29.27
N ASN A 12 -9.15 -19.98 -28.10
CA ASN A 12 -10.61 -20.07 -28.04
C ASN A 12 -11.28 -18.80 -28.57
N VAL A 13 -10.70 -17.63 -28.27
CA VAL A 13 -11.21 -16.33 -28.75
C VAL A 13 -11.00 -16.19 -30.26
N GLU A 14 -9.88 -16.68 -30.79
CA GLU A 14 -9.57 -16.72 -32.23
C GLU A 14 -10.56 -17.65 -32.97
N THR A 15 -10.80 -18.87 -32.46
CA THR A 15 -11.77 -19.81 -33.04
C THR A 15 -13.19 -19.24 -33.05
N VAL A 16 -13.62 -18.61 -31.95
CA VAL A 16 -14.93 -17.98 -31.87
C VAL A 16 -15.06 -16.78 -32.82
N ALA A 17 -14.00 -15.96 -32.93
CA ALA A 17 -14.00 -14.87 -33.89
C ALA A 17 -14.08 -15.39 -35.33
N GLN A 18 -13.42 -16.51 -35.65
CA GLN A 18 -13.51 -17.12 -36.97
C GLN A 18 -14.92 -17.62 -37.27
N MET A 19 -15.54 -18.34 -36.33
CA MET A 19 -16.92 -18.82 -36.44
C MET A 19 -17.92 -17.69 -36.72
N LEU A 20 -17.75 -16.54 -36.06
CA LEU A 20 -18.62 -15.38 -36.30
C LEU A 20 -18.36 -14.73 -37.67
N ARG A 21 -17.11 -14.67 -38.13
CA ARG A 21 -16.80 -14.18 -39.49
C ARG A 21 -17.36 -15.08 -40.57
N ASP A 22 -17.31 -16.40 -40.37
CA ASP A 22 -17.86 -17.38 -41.32
C ASP A 22 -19.40 -17.23 -41.46
N ALA A 23 -20.06 -16.67 -40.44
CA ALA A 23 -21.49 -16.34 -40.45
C ALA A 23 -21.80 -14.90 -40.95
N ASP A 24 -20.81 -14.26 -41.59
CA ASP A 24 -20.85 -12.89 -42.13
C ASP A 24 -21.09 -11.82 -41.04
N ILE A 25 -20.52 -12.01 -39.84
CA ILE A 25 -20.59 -11.06 -38.74
C ILE A 25 -19.24 -10.37 -38.53
N GLU A 26 -19.25 -9.04 -38.58
CA GLU A 26 -18.05 -8.24 -38.38
C GLU A 26 -17.63 -8.21 -36.91
N VAL A 27 -16.43 -8.73 -36.61
CA VAL A 27 -15.91 -8.87 -35.23
C VAL A 27 -14.50 -8.30 -35.05
N ARG A 28 -14.25 -7.78 -33.85
CA ARG A 28 -12.96 -7.26 -33.39
C ARG A 28 -12.48 -8.02 -32.16
N ILE A 29 -11.23 -8.47 -32.17
CA ILE A 29 -10.58 -9.09 -31.01
C ILE A 29 -9.82 -8.01 -30.24
N THR A 30 -10.01 -7.94 -28.92
CA THR A 30 -9.18 -7.13 -28.01
C THR A 30 -8.26 -8.02 -27.20
N ASN A 31 -7.08 -7.54 -26.85
CA ASN A 31 -6.03 -8.30 -26.14
C ASN A 31 -5.64 -9.59 -26.91
N GLY A 32 -5.67 -9.54 -28.25
CA GLY A 32 -5.20 -10.61 -29.13
C GLY A 32 -3.68 -10.69 -29.22
N ARG A 33 -3.12 -11.51 -30.13
CA ARG A 33 -1.67 -11.52 -30.39
C ARG A 33 -1.26 -10.13 -30.88
N SER A 34 -0.68 -9.33 -30.00
CA SER A 34 -0.03 -8.11 -30.47
C SER A 34 1.20 -8.55 -31.26
N TYR A 35 1.45 -7.87 -32.38
CA TYR A 35 2.62 -8.06 -33.25
C TYR A 35 3.97 -7.88 -32.52
N LYS A 36 3.98 -7.53 -31.23
CA LYS A 36 5.16 -7.46 -30.37
C LYS A 36 4.87 -8.03 -28.98
N GLY A 37 5.16 -9.32 -28.78
CA GLY A 37 5.09 -9.95 -27.46
C GLY A 37 5.39 -11.44 -27.51
N GLY A 38 6.67 -11.80 -27.42
CA GLY A 38 7.15 -13.18 -27.44
C GLY A 38 6.60 -14.00 -26.27
N ARG A 39 6.10 -15.20 -26.58
CA ARG A 39 5.61 -16.17 -25.60
C ARG A 39 6.69 -17.23 -25.35
N ARG A 40 7.23 -17.28 -24.14
CA ARG A 40 7.79 -18.50 -23.53
C ARG A 40 7.31 -18.55 -22.08
N GLY A 41 6.06 -18.97 -21.90
CA GLY A 41 5.46 -19.20 -20.59
C GLY A 41 4.35 -20.22 -20.76
N THR A 42 4.45 -21.35 -20.05
CA THR A 42 3.46 -22.41 -19.97
C THR A 42 2.19 -21.88 -19.29
N PHE A 43 1.03 -22.21 -19.85
CA PHE A 43 -0.28 -21.74 -19.39
C PHE A 43 -0.63 -22.32 -18.01
N SER A 44 -0.94 -21.48 -17.01
CA SER A 44 -1.41 -21.89 -15.68
C SER A 44 -2.83 -21.41 -15.41
N TYR A 45 -3.66 -22.29 -14.81
CA TYR A 45 -5.03 -21.97 -14.39
C TYR A 45 -5.09 -21.29 -13.00
N SER A 46 -4.01 -21.30 -12.22
CA SER A 46 -3.99 -20.77 -10.85
C SER A 46 -3.59 -19.30 -10.73
N GLU A 47 -3.11 -18.66 -11.81
CA GLU A 47 -2.72 -17.24 -11.82
C GLU A 47 -3.90 -16.29 -12.09
N SER A 48 -5.14 -16.77 -11.98
CA SER A 48 -6.36 -16.05 -12.38
C SER A 48 -6.63 -14.74 -11.63
N ASP A 49 -5.97 -14.51 -10.49
CA ASP A 49 -6.09 -13.29 -9.68
C ASP A 49 -5.01 -12.23 -9.98
N ALA A 50 -4.01 -12.54 -10.80
CA ALA A 50 -2.96 -11.60 -11.21
C ALA A 50 -3.29 -10.85 -12.52
N GLY A 51 -4.42 -10.14 -12.53
CA GLY A 51 -4.60 -8.80 -13.12
C GLY A 51 -4.37 -8.50 -14.62
N GLY A 52 -4.14 -9.46 -15.51
CA GLY A 52 -3.99 -9.19 -16.95
C GLY A 52 -5.33 -8.99 -17.70
N PRO A 53 -5.41 -8.10 -18.72
CA PRO A 53 -6.64 -7.90 -19.50
C PRO A 53 -6.96 -9.14 -20.34
N LYS A 54 -8.16 -9.72 -20.16
CA LYS A 54 -8.57 -10.96 -20.83
C LYS A 54 -8.82 -10.74 -22.33
N PRO A 55 -8.40 -11.67 -23.21
CA PRO A 55 -8.82 -11.70 -24.61
C PRO A 55 -10.35 -11.76 -24.75
N ALA A 56 -10.91 -10.95 -25.65
CA ALA A 56 -12.36 -10.87 -25.86
C ALA A 56 -12.73 -10.57 -27.32
N VAL A 57 -13.89 -11.08 -27.74
CA VAL A 57 -14.51 -10.83 -29.05
C VAL A 57 -15.64 -9.81 -28.89
N TRP A 58 -15.57 -8.78 -29.72
CA TRP A 58 -16.55 -7.70 -29.82
C TRP A 58 -17.19 -7.72 -31.20
N VAL A 59 -18.52 -7.66 -31.26
CA VAL A 59 -19.24 -7.46 -32.53
C VAL A 59 -19.22 -5.97 -32.86
N VAL A 60 -18.87 -5.61 -34.09
CA VAL A 60 -18.70 -4.21 -34.51
C VAL A 60 -20.06 -3.53 -34.65
N ARG A 61 -20.96 -4.15 -35.43
CA ARG A 61 -22.32 -3.68 -35.70
C ARG A 61 -23.28 -4.09 -34.59
N SER A 62 -24.12 -3.17 -34.14
CA SER A 62 -25.06 -3.45 -33.04
C SER A 62 -26.13 -4.47 -33.44
N ASP A 63 -26.59 -4.44 -34.68
CA ASP A 63 -27.66 -5.29 -35.21
C ASP A 63 -27.28 -6.78 -35.21
N ASP A 64 -26.00 -7.07 -35.47
CA ASP A 64 -25.48 -8.44 -35.51
C ASP A 64 -25.32 -9.08 -34.13
N THR A 65 -25.51 -8.32 -33.04
CA THR A 65 -25.31 -8.83 -31.67
C THR A 65 -26.27 -9.98 -31.33
N VAL A 66 -27.52 -9.91 -31.79
CA VAL A 66 -28.54 -10.92 -31.51
C VAL A 66 -28.22 -12.22 -32.25
N LYS A 67 -27.89 -12.09 -33.54
CA LYS A 67 -27.48 -13.21 -34.40
C LYS A 67 -26.19 -13.87 -33.88
N ALA A 68 -25.20 -13.08 -33.49
CA ALA A 68 -23.96 -13.59 -32.88
C ALA A 68 -24.23 -14.40 -31.60
N ARG A 69 -25.10 -13.89 -30.71
CA ARG A 69 -25.48 -14.62 -29.49
C ARG A 69 -26.29 -15.88 -29.77
N GLN A 70 -27.02 -15.94 -30.87
CA GLN A 70 -27.73 -17.14 -31.28
C GLN A 70 -26.75 -18.21 -31.76
N ILE A 71 -25.83 -17.87 -32.65
CA ILE A 71 -24.79 -18.78 -33.14
C ILE A 71 -23.94 -19.33 -31.98
N LEU A 72 -23.57 -18.49 -31.03
CA LEU A 72 -22.81 -18.92 -29.85
C LEU A 72 -23.62 -19.86 -28.92
N ARG A 73 -24.95 -19.71 -28.87
CA ARG A 73 -25.83 -20.64 -28.13
C ARG A 73 -25.95 -21.98 -28.86
N GLU A 74 -26.11 -21.96 -30.17
CA GLU A 74 -26.15 -23.17 -31.01
C GLU A 74 -24.83 -23.96 -30.93
N ALA A 75 -23.70 -23.26 -30.80
CA ALA A 75 -22.38 -23.87 -30.58
C ALA A 75 -22.12 -24.34 -29.13
N GLY A 76 -23.08 -24.18 -28.20
CA GLY A 76 -22.93 -24.54 -26.79
C GLY A 76 -21.95 -23.66 -26.00
N LEU A 77 -21.58 -22.49 -26.53
CA LEU A 77 -20.63 -21.55 -25.92
C LEU A 77 -21.30 -20.51 -25.01
N LEU A 78 -22.62 -20.42 -25.02
CA LEU A 78 -23.42 -19.59 -24.14
C LEU A 78 -24.55 -20.43 -23.53
N GLU A 79 -24.69 -20.33 -22.20
CA GLU A 79 -25.81 -20.95 -21.48
C GLU A 79 -27.13 -20.28 -21.93
N SER A 80 -28.08 -21.09 -22.38
CA SER A 80 -29.45 -20.66 -22.63
C SER A 80 -30.11 -20.26 -21.30
N THR A 81 -30.34 -18.97 -21.08
CA THR A 81 -31.12 -18.49 -19.91
C THR A 81 -32.64 -18.62 -20.12
N ARG A 82 -33.12 -19.70 -20.77
CA ARG A 82 -34.55 -20.01 -20.85
C ARG A 82 -34.82 -21.52 -20.71
N GLU A 83 -35.28 -21.85 -19.49
CA GLU A 83 -36.10 -22.99 -19.02
C GLU A 83 -35.74 -24.43 -19.41
N SER A 84 -34.96 -25.08 -18.54
CA SER A 84 -35.42 -26.20 -17.68
C SER A 84 -34.22 -26.82 -16.95
N PHE A 85 -33.77 -26.17 -15.87
CA PHE A 85 -32.88 -26.82 -14.90
C PHE A 85 -33.65 -27.08 -13.60
N ALA A 86 -34.43 -28.16 -13.61
CA ALA A 86 -34.75 -28.91 -12.40
C ALA A 86 -33.54 -29.80 -12.08
N GLY A 87 -32.39 -29.18 -11.83
CA GLY A 87 -31.20 -29.88 -11.35
C GLY A 87 -31.12 -29.75 -9.83
N PRO A 88 -30.52 -30.75 -9.16
CA PRO A 88 -30.56 -30.85 -7.72
C PRO A 88 -29.93 -29.59 -7.11
N SER A 89 -30.67 -28.96 -6.20
CA SER A 89 -30.08 -28.03 -5.25
C SER A 89 -28.94 -28.77 -4.56
N PHE A 90 -27.69 -28.43 -4.88
CA PHE A 90 -26.53 -28.81 -4.09
C PHE A 90 -26.65 -28.10 -2.74
N ARG A 91 -27.51 -28.64 -1.87
CA ARG A 91 -27.28 -28.57 -0.43
C ARG A 91 -25.99 -29.32 -0.22
N LEU A 92 -24.95 -28.62 0.20
CA LEU A 92 -23.71 -29.19 0.67
C LEU A 92 -23.97 -29.91 2.01
N ASN A 93 -24.79 -30.96 1.98
CA ASN A 93 -24.87 -31.93 3.07
C ASN A 93 -23.79 -32.97 2.79
N SER A 94 -22.56 -32.59 3.13
CA SER A 94 -21.52 -33.59 3.35
C SER A 94 -21.85 -34.27 4.68
N ASP A 95 -22.59 -35.37 4.65
CA ASP A 95 -22.56 -36.33 5.76
C ASP A 95 -21.24 -37.10 5.66
N PRO A 96 -20.27 -36.89 6.57
CA PRO A 96 -19.03 -37.63 6.54
C PRO A 96 -19.30 -39.07 6.98
N THR A 97 -18.83 -40.03 6.19
CA THR A 97 -18.72 -41.43 6.63
C THR A 97 -17.94 -41.50 7.96
N PRO A 98 -18.30 -42.40 8.90
CA PRO A 98 -17.80 -42.38 10.27
C PRO A 98 -16.28 -42.58 10.40
N ALA A 99 -15.60 -43.07 9.37
CA ALA A 99 -14.13 -43.15 9.31
C ALA A 99 -13.46 -41.82 8.92
N GLN A 100 -14.09 -40.97 8.10
CA GLN A 100 -13.56 -39.66 7.70
C GLN A 100 -13.85 -38.57 8.73
N ALA A 101 -14.96 -38.65 9.47
CA ALA A 101 -15.35 -37.66 10.48
C ALA A 101 -14.31 -37.48 11.62
N LYS A 102 -13.61 -38.57 12.02
CA LYS A 102 -12.57 -38.51 13.06
C LYS A 102 -11.25 -37.91 12.59
N SER A 103 -10.93 -37.99 11.29
CA SER A 103 -9.72 -37.41 10.70
C SER A 103 -9.92 -35.93 10.34
N GLN A 104 -11.08 -35.58 9.76
CA GLN A 104 -11.43 -34.21 9.43
C GLN A 104 -11.56 -33.32 10.67
N SER A 105 -12.14 -33.84 11.76
CA SER A 105 -12.25 -33.09 13.03
C SER A 105 -10.90 -32.81 13.68
N ARG A 106 -9.90 -33.71 13.52
CA ARG A 106 -8.53 -33.46 14.00
C ARG A 106 -7.83 -32.40 13.17
N ALA A 107 -7.89 -32.51 11.84
CA ALA A 107 -7.29 -31.52 10.94
C ALA A 107 -7.91 -30.11 11.14
N LEU A 108 -9.23 -30.04 11.35
CA LEU A 108 -9.93 -28.78 11.59
C LEU A 108 -9.59 -28.19 12.97
N ARG A 109 -9.42 -29.03 14.00
CA ARG A 109 -8.90 -28.61 15.32
C ARG A 109 -7.47 -28.09 15.23
N PHE A 110 -6.58 -28.77 14.50
CA PHE A 110 -5.20 -28.30 14.28
C PHE A 110 -5.17 -26.97 13.51
N LYS A 111 -6.02 -26.80 12.49
CA LYS A 111 -6.14 -25.54 11.75
C LYS A 111 -6.66 -24.40 12.63
N LEU A 112 -7.65 -24.66 13.49
CA LEU A 112 -8.16 -23.68 14.44
C LEU A 112 -7.14 -23.32 15.52
N VAL A 113 -6.38 -24.29 16.05
CA VAL A 113 -5.29 -24.04 17.00
C VAL A 113 -4.19 -23.21 16.36
N LEU A 114 -3.86 -23.46 15.09
CA LEU A 114 -2.85 -22.70 14.35
C LEU A 114 -3.32 -21.27 14.05
N ILE A 115 -4.58 -21.07 13.66
CA ILE A 115 -5.17 -19.73 13.48
C ILE A 115 -5.22 -19.00 14.83
N ALA A 116 -5.65 -19.66 15.91
CA ALA A 116 -5.65 -19.08 17.24
C ALA A 116 -4.23 -18.72 17.68
N GLY A 117 -3.24 -19.57 17.38
CA GLY A 117 -1.82 -19.28 17.62
C GLY A 117 -1.32 -18.06 16.85
N ILE A 118 -1.63 -17.94 15.55
CA ILE A 118 -1.28 -16.77 14.73
C ILE A 118 -2.00 -15.52 15.25
N VAL A 119 -3.26 -15.61 15.64
CA VAL A 119 -4.01 -14.48 16.23
C VAL A 119 -3.42 -14.08 17.58
N ILE A 120 -3.02 -15.02 18.42
CA ILE A 120 -2.41 -14.75 19.72
C ILE A 120 -1.01 -14.14 19.55
N VAL A 121 -0.18 -14.69 18.67
CA VAL A 121 1.15 -14.14 18.35
C VAL A 121 1.01 -12.78 17.68
N GLY A 122 0.06 -12.61 16.76
CA GLY A 122 -0.25 -11.32 16.13
C GLY A 122 -0.77 -10.29 17.14
N ALA A 123 -1.65 -10.68 18.05
CA ALA A 123 -2.15 -9.81 19.12
C ALA A 123 -1.05 -9.46 20.13
N LEU A 124 -0.15 -10.39 20.44
CA LEU A 124 1.04 -10.14 21.26
C LEU A 124 2.05 -9.24 20.56
N ALA A 125 2.26 -9.40 19.26
CA ALA A 125 3.13 -8.56 18.44
C ALA A 125 2.55 -7.14 18.33
N ILE A 126 1.24 -6.99 18.11
CA ILE A 126 0.55 -5.69 18.15
C ILE A 126 0.62 -5.09 19.54
N ARG A 127 0.40 -5.88 20.61
CA ARG A 127 0.61 -5.40 21.98
C ARG A 127 2.04 -4.99 22.25
N HIS A 128 3.05 -5.66 21.69
CA HIS A 128 4.46 -5.31 21.84
C HIS A 128 4.84 -4.07 21.05
N ALA A 129 4.33 -3.91 19.83
CA ALA A 129 4.54 -2.73 19.00
C ALA A 129 3.87 -1.48 19.60
N VAL A 130 2.75 -1.65 20.30
CA VAL A 130 2.02 -0.56 20.97
C VAL A 130 2.53 -0.29 22.40
N LYS A 131 3.36 -1.18 23.00
CA LYS A 131 3.69 -1.10 24.44
C LYS A 131 4.94 -0.35 24.86
N LEU A 132 5.75 0.21 23.97
CA LEU A 132 6.97 0.87 24.41
C LEU A 132 7.17 2.21 23.71
N ASP A 133 6.21 3.13 23.89
CA ASP A 133 6.52 4.56 23.82
C ASP A 133 7.41 4.94 25.03
N ILE A 134 8.63 4.39 25.05
CA ILE A 134 9.61 4.60 26.13
C ILE A 134 9.90 6.09 26.26
N ALA A 135 9.97 6.80 25.13
CA ALA A 135 10.15 8.24 25.09
C ALA A 135 8.95 8.98 25.71
N GLY A 136 7.71 8.60 25.37
CA GLY A 136 6.50 9.16 25.97
C GLY A 136 6.38 8.87 27.47
N GLU A 137 6.77 7.68 27.93
CA GLU A 137 6.77 7.34 29.36
C GLU A 137 7.88 8.11 30.11
N ALA A 138 9.08 8.18 29.55
CA ALA A 138 10.19 8.97 30.11
C ALA A 138 9.84 10.47 30.18
N LEU A 139 9.04 10.97 29.24
CA LEU A 139 8.58 12.35 29.23
C LEU A 139 7.68 12.69 30.42
N LYS A 140 6.95 11.72 30.98
CA LYS A 140 6.09 11.96 32.16
C LYS A 140 6.89 12.34 33.40
N THR A 141 8.09 11.77 33.57
CA THR A 141 8.99 12.05 34.69
C THR A 141 10.05 13.10 34.38
N HIS A 142 10.03 13.68 33.18
CA HIS A 142 11.01 14.68 32.77
C HIS A 142 10.88 15.97 33.60
N PRO A 143 12.01 16.61 34.02
CA PRO A 143 11.99 17.81 34.87
C PRO A 143 11.48 19.10 34.20
N LEU A 144 11.36 19.11 32.87
CA LEU A 144 10.88 20.24 32.05
C LEU A 144 11.74 21.52 32.19
N ASP A 145 13.02 21.35 32.49
CA ASP A 145 14.02 22.42 32.67
C ASP A 145 14.63 22.91 31.35
N GLY A 146 14.06 22.51 30.20
CA GLY A 146 14.58 22.82 28.88
C GLY A 146 15.74 21.93 28.43
N THR A 147 16.12 20.91 29.21
CA THR A 147 17.04 19.87 28.75
C THR A 147 16.39 19.01 27.66
N THR A 148 17.23 18.35 26.86
CA THR A 148 16.75 17.55 25.74
C THR A 148 16.17 16.22 26.21
N ALA A 149 14.96 15.90 25.73
CA ALA A 149 14.30 14.62 25.93
C ALA A 149 14.25 13.82 24.62
N GLN A 150 14.15 12.49 24.72
CA GLN A 150 13.90 11.64 23.56
C GLN A 150 12.54 11.98 22.94
N ILE A 151 12.47 11.99 21.61
CA ILE A 151 11.24 12.36 20.89
C ILE A 151 10.24 11.19 20.91
N PRO A 152 9.03 11.37 21.47
CA PRO A 152 7.96 10.38 21.33
C PRO A 152 7.56 10.18 19.87
N GLN A 153 7.29 8.93 19.46
CA GLN A 153 6.89 8.66 18.07
C GLN A 153 5.66 9.47 17.60
N PRO A 154 4.60 9.66 18.43
CA PRO A 154 3.46 10.49 18.03
C PRO A 154 3.83 11.96 17.77
N LEU A 155 4.85 12.48 18.47
CA LEU A 155 5.36 13.84 18.24
C LEU A 155 6.10 13.93 16.90
N ALA A 156 7.01 12.99 16.63
CA ALA A 156 7.70 12.92 15.34
C ALA A 156 6.72 12.81 14.16
N ALA A 157 5.69 11.97 14.29
CA ALA A 157 4.65 11.81 13.28
C ALA A 157 3.88 13.11 12.99
N ALA A 158 3.53 13.88 14.03
CA ALA A 158 2.86 15.17 13.87
C ALA A 158 3.74 16.19 13.11
N VAL A 159 5.04 16.24 13.45
CA VAL A 159 6.01 17.11 12.77
C VAL A 159 6.16 16.72 11.30
N PHE A 160 6.36 15.43 11.00
CA PHE A 160 6.51 14.96 9.63
C PHE A 160 5.24 15.23 8.80
N THR A 161 4.05 14.97 9.36
CA THR A 161 2.78 15.24 8.68
C THR A 161 2.66 16.71 8.23
N GLN A 162 3.13 17.64 9.05
CA GLN A 162 3.11 19.07 8.72
C GLN A 162 4.22 19.47 7.74
N GLU A 163 5.43 18.94 7.89
CA GLU A 163 6.61 19.47 7.18
C GLU A 163 6.90 18.76 5.87
N LEU A 164 6.61 17.46 5.74
CA LEU A 164 6.92 16.69 4.52
C LEU A 164 6.22 17.21 3.25
N PRO A 165 4.95 17.67 3.27
CA PRO A 165 4.31 18.22 2.07
C PRO A 165 5.06 19.42 1.47
N LYS A 166 5.80 20.18 2.28
CA LYS A 166 6.53 21.40 1.90
C LYS A 166 7.85 21.12 1.17
N THR A 167 8.35 19.89 1.27
CA THR A 167 9.54 19.44 0.55
C THR A 167 9.32 19.46 -0.96
N ARG A 168 10.35 19.73 -1.76
CA ARG A 168 10.27 19.73 -3.24
C ARG A 168 10.85 18.47 -3.90
N ILE A 169 11.64 17.70 -3.16
CA ILE A 169 12.31 16.48 -3.60
C ILE A 169 11.40 15.26 -3.35
N ASP A 170 11.42 14.32 -4.29
CA ASP A 170 10.50 13.18 -4.27
C ASP A 170 10.96 12.06 -3.33
N VAL A 171 12.26 11.89 -3.08
CA VAL A 171 12.74 10.95 -2.06
C VAL A 171 12.97 11.68 -0.74
N VAL A 172 12.31 11.21 0.31
CA VAL A 172 12.38 11.77 1.65
C VAL A 172 12.91 10.71 2.61
N CYS A 173 14.03 10.99 3.26
CA CYS A 173 14.67 10.07 4.17
C CYS A 173 14.47 10.55 5.61
N LEU A 174 13.81 9.75 6.44
CA LEU A 174 13.39 10.17 7.78
C LEU A 174 14.32 9.66 8.88
N SER A 175 14.69 10.56 9.79
CA SER A 175 15.36 10.22 11.05
C SER A 175 14.75 10.97 12.24
N ILE A 176 14.93 10.39 13.42
CA ILE A 176 14.54 10.95 14.71
C ILE A 176 15.76 10.86 15.62
N ASP A 177 16.19 11.99 16.19
CA ASP A 177 17.38 12.09 17.03
C ASP A 177 18.63 11.46 16.37
N GLY A 178 18.75 11.60 15.05
CA GLY A 178 19.85 11.04 14.24
C GLY A 178 19.78 9.52 13.99
N ALA A 179 18.77 8.82 14.52
CA ALA A 179 18.50 7.41 14.24
C ALA A 179 17.42 7.25 13.17
N ASP A 180 17.37 6.09 12.50
CA ASP A 180 16.32 5.79 11.54
C ASP A 180 14.93 5.87 12.19
N ALA A 181 13.98 6.49 11.47
CA ALA A 181 12.57 6.41 11.85
C ALA A 181 12.11 4.94 11.86
N SER A 182 11.20 4.61 12.78
CA SER A 182 10.66 3.25 12.89
C SER A 182 9.99 2.79 11.58
N PRO A 183 10.06 1.50 11.24
CA PRO A 183 9.39 0.98 10.05
C PRO A 183 7.89 1.29 10.02
N GLU A 184 7.23 1.25 11.19
CA GLU A 184 5.81 1.57 11.35
C GLU A 184 5.54 3.04 11.01
N LEU A 185 6.40 3.96 11.47
CA LEU A 185 6.27 5.38 11.17
C LEU A 185 6.51 5.67 9.69
N VAL A 186 7.54 5.06 9.08
CA VAL A 186 7.83 5.21 7.65
C VAL A 186 6.64 4.75 6.80
N GLN A 187 6.04 3.61 7.13
CA GLN A 187 4.84 3.11 6.47
C GLN A 187 3.63 4.04 6.65
N ALA A 188 3.43 4.56 7.87
CA ALA A 188 2.35 5.50 8.17
C ALA A 188 2.50 6.83 7.41
N MET A 189 3.73 7.26 7.13
CA MET A 189 4.00 8.48 6.36
C MET A 189 3.81 8.30 4.86
N GLN A 190 4.01 7.09 4.33
CA GLN A 190 3.90 6.79 2.91
C GLN A 190 2.63 7.33 2.22
N PRO A 191 1.39 7.14 2.74
CA PRO A 191 0.18 7.69 2.12
C PRO A 191 0.11 9.22 2.11
N LEU A 192 0.69 9.90 3.12
CA LEU A 192 0.66 11.36 3.23
C LEU A 192 1.49 12.06 2.16
N VAL A 193 2.42 11.32 1.54
CA VAL A 193 3.31 11.86 0.52
C VAL A 193 2.98 11.36 -0.89
N LEU A 194 1.94 10.54 -1.06
CA LEU A 194 1.57 9.93 -2.34
C LEU A 194 0.68 10.80 -3.25
N GLN A 195 0.23 11.99 -2.85
CA GLN A 195 -0.61 12.85 -3.70
C GLN A 195 -0.24 14.34 -3.59
N PRO A 196 -0.12 15.10 -4.70
CA PRO A 196 -0.18 14.68 -6.11
C PRO A 196 1.17 14.23 -6.71
N ARG A 197 2.28 14.32 -5.96
CA ARG A 197 3.60 13.81 -6.40
C ARG A 197 3.82 12.45 -5.75
N ARG A 198 4.16 11.41 -6.53
CA ARG A 198 4.57 10.11 -5.96
C ARG A 198 5.91 10.28 -5.27
N ARG A 199 5.90 10.50 -3.96
CA ARG A 199 7.12 10.61 -3.17
C ARG A 199 7.42 9.29 -2.46
N ASP A 200 8.70 8.96 -2.41
CA ASP A 200 9.23 7.77 -1.78
C ASP A 200 9.74 8.16 -0.38
N VAL A 201 9.08 7.66 0.67
CA VAL A 201 9.53 7.84 2.06
C VAL A 201 10.33 6.61 2.47
N VAL A 202 11.56 6.83 2.95
CA VAL A 202 12.48 5.76 3.38
C VAL A 202 13.18 6.14 4.69
N PRO A 203 13.80 5.18 5.40
CA PRO A 203 14.69 5.48 6.51
C PRO A 203 15.92 6.30 6.06
N ALA A 204 16.46 7.15 6.94
CA ALA A 204 17.63 7.98 6.66
C ALA A 204 18.86 7.18 6.21
N SER A 205 19.07 5.98 6.75
CA SER A 205 20.16 5.07 6.38
C SER A 205 20.15 4.66 4.89
N GLN A 206 19.00 4.72 4.24
CA GLN A 206 18.88 4.46 2.80
C GLN A 206 19.35 5.62 1.93
N CYS A 207 19.81 6.71 2.51
CA CYS A 207 20.27 7.89 1.80
C CYS A 207 21.75 8.18 2.08
N ILE A 208 22.37 8.85 1.11
CA ILE A 208 23.74 9.34 1.18
C ILE A 208 23.65 10.85 1.30
N ARG A 209 24.17 11.39 2.41
CA ARG A 209 24.33 12.82 2.56
C ARG A 209 25.50 13.29 1.71
N ASN A 210 25.26 14.27 0.85
CA ASN A 210 26.28 14.88 0.03
C ASN A 210 26.15 16.41 0.08
N ALA A 211 27.26 17.10 0.33
CA ALA A 211 27.29 18.54 0.48
C ALA A 211 27.61 19.30 -0.80
N ASN A 212 27.96 18.60 -1.88
CA ASN A 212 28.19 19.22 -3.18
C ASN A 212 26.87 19.78 -3.75
N ASP A 213 26.88 21.04 -4.17
CA ASP A 213 25.69 21.77 -4.61
C ASP A 213 25.15 21.33 -5.97
N ASP A 214 25.98 20.71 -6.82
CA ASP A 214 25.58 20.20 -8.13
C ASP A 214 24.94 18.80 -8.05
N VAL A 215 25.39 17.99 -7.09
CA VAL A 215 24.96 16.58 -6.95
C VAL A 215 23.89 16.41 -5.89
N GLY A 216 24.11 16.99 -4.72
CA GLY A 216 23.27 16.82 -3.53
C GLY A 216 23.07 15.38 -3.06
N SER A 217 22.29 15.27 -1.99
CA SER A 217 22.01 14.00 -1.32
C SER A 217 21.14 13.10 -2.18
N SER A 218 21.34 11.79 -2.10
CA SER A 218 20.67 10.81 -2.96
C SER A 218 20.32 9.51 -2.24
N GLN A 219 19.38 8.76 -2.79
CA GLN A 219 19.02 7.44 -2.27
C GLN A 219 20.03 6.37 -2.70
N ARG A 220 20.53 5.55 -1.77
CA ARG A 220 21.50 4.46 -2.05
C ARG A 220 21.03 3.48 -3.11
N GLY A 221 19.76 3.08 -3.05
CA GLY A 221 19.23 2.02 -3.93
C GLY A 221 18.92 2.47 -5.36
N THR A 222 18.54 3.73 -5.56
CA THR A 222 18.05 4.22 -6.87
C THR A 222 18.91 5.35 -7.45
N GLY A 223 19.75 6.00 -6.65
CA GLY A 223 20.49 7.20 -7.04
C GLY A 223 19.63 8.45 -7.21
N LYS A 224 18.31 8.38 -6.97
CA LYS A 224 17.41 9.54 -7.07
C LYS A 224 17.83 10.63 -6.07
N PRO A 225 17.69 11.92 -6.43
CA PRO A 225 17.85 13.03 -5.49
C PRO A 225 16.95 12.82 -4.27
N ALA A 226 17.51 13.06 -3.10
CA ALA A 226 16.84 12.84 -1.82
C ALA A 226 17.05 14.01 -0.87
N VAL A 227 16.03 14.29 -0.06
CA VAL A 227 16.16 15.15 1.12
C VAL A 227 16.23 14.28 2.35
N ILE A 228 17.15 14.59 3.25
CA ILE A 228 17.25 13.95 4.57
C ILE A 228 16.54 14.87 5.56
N VAL A 229 15.50 14.37 6.21
CA VAL A 229 14.69 15.10 7.17
C VAL A 229 14.88 14.49 8.55
N ASP A 230 15.44 15.27 9.47
CA ASP A 230 15.73 14.85 10.84
C ASP A 230 14.99 15.73 11.83
N VAL A 231 14.21 15.11 12.72
CA VAL A 231 13.58 15.77 13.86
C VAL A 231 14.40 15.42 15.09
N HIS A 232 14.90 16.43 15.80
CA HIS A 232 15.86 16.23 16.88
C HIS A 232 15.73 17.33 17.95
N ALA A 233 16.43 17.13 19.06
CA ALA A 233 16.62 18.13 20.11
C ALA A 233 15.30 18.67 20.69
N PHE A 234 14.37 17.77 21.03
CA PHE A 234 13.15 18.13 21.73
C PHE A 234 13.44 18.59 23.16
N ARG A 235 12.98 19.80 23.49
CA ARG A 235 13.16 20.49 24.77
C ARG A 235 11.79 20.80 25.37
N PRO A 236 11.23 19.92 26.21
CA PRO A 236 10.00 20.19 26.93
C PRO A 236 10.25 21.25 28.03
N THR A 237 9.32 22.19 28.17
CA THR A 237 9.50 23.39 29.03
C THR A 237 8.38 23.62 30.03
N ALA A 238 7.19 23.07 29.78
CA ALA A 238 6.05 23.25 30.66
C ALA A 238 5.07 22.09 30.53
N ARG A 239 4.23 21.95 31.56
CA ARG A 239 3.14 20.98 31.63
C ARG A 239 1.90 21.70 32.16
N ASP A 240 0.76 21.48 31.52
CA ASP A 240 -0.52 22.02 32.00
C ASP A 240 -1.15 21.13 33.07
N ASP A 241 -2.28 21.57 33.62
CA ASP A 241 -3.00 20.89 34.71
C ASP A 241 -3.46 19.47 34.32
N ASP A 242 -3.71 19.23 33.02
CA ASP A 242 -4.10 17.93 32.46
C ASP A 242 -2.88 17.04 32.17
N GLY A 243 -1.68 17.52 32.47
CA GLY A 243 -0.44 16.79 32.28
C GLY A 243 0.13 16.87 30.86
N ASN A 244 -0.43 17.69 29.96
CA ASN A 244 0.05 17.84 28.60
C ASN A 244 1.32 18.69 28.56
N VAL A 245 2.30 18.22 27.79
CA VAL A 245 3.61 18.88 27.68
C VAL A 245 3.64 19.89 26.53
N THR A 246 4.23 21.06 26.80
CA THR A 246 4.65 22.02 25.78
C THR A 246 6.17 22.10 25.72
N GLY A 247 6.71 22.33 24.53
CA GLY A 247 8.15 22.46 24.34
C GLY A 247 8.52 22.96 22.96
N THR A 248 9.81 22.85 22.65
CA THR A 248 10.34 23.16 21.32
C THR A 248 11.13 21.99 20.77
N LEU A 249 11.20 21.86 19.45
CA LEU A 249 12.08 20.90 18.79
C LEU A 249 12.67 21.49 17.53
N GLU A 250 13.70 20.83 17.01
CA GLU A 250 14.38 21.23 15.78
C GLU A 250 14.09 20.24 14.67
N ILE A 251 13.88 20.76 13.46
CA ILE A 251 13.79 19.97 12.23
C ILE A 251 14.82 20.48 11.24
N THR A 252 15.59 19.55 10.69
CA THR A 252 16.43 19.81 9.52
C THR A 252 15.83 19.10 8.31
N ALA A 253 15.86 19.76 7.16
CA ALA A 253 15.59 19.18 5.85
C ALA A 253 16.76 19.54 4.94
N TYR A 254 17.64 18.58 4.66
CA TYR A 254 18.92 18.80 4.02
C TYR A 254 19.04 18.04 2.70
N HIS A 255 19.42 18.73 1.63
CA HIS A 255 19.78 18.11 0.36
C HIS A 255 21.25 18.38 -0.01
N HIS A 256 21.69 19.64 -0.02
CA HIS A 256 23.09 20.05 -0.17
C HIS A 256 23.34 21.38 0.55
N ARG A 257 24.52 21.98 0.39
CA ARG A 257 24.94 23.16 1.16
C ARG A 257 24.05 24.38 0.90
N LEU A 258 23.65 24.61 -0.36
CA LEU A 258 22.70 25.65 -0.80
C LEU A 258 21.23 25.19 -0.85
N SER A 259 20.91 24.02 -0.29
CA SER A 259 19.52 23.54 -0.21
C SER A 259 19.33 22.82 1.11
N GLY A 260 19.22 23.63 2.16
CA GLY A 260 18.93 23.20 3.52
C GLY A 260 17.88 24.10 4.15
N SER A 261 16.97 23.51 4.93
CA SER A 261 16.00 24.23 5.74
C SER A 261 16.09 23.74 7.18
N TYR A 262 16.24 24.68 8.10
CA TYR A 262 16.39 24.44 9.54
C TYR A 262 15.30 25.22 10.26
N LYS A 263 14.48 24.54 11.05
CA LYS A 263 13.41 25.20 11.80
C LYS A 263 13.42 24.78 13.25
N THR A 264 13.08 25.73 14.11
CA THR A 264 12.71 25.47 15.49
C THR A 264 11.21 25.63 15.60
N LEU A 265 10.52 24.58 16.03
CA LEU A 265 9.07 24.51 16.10
C LEU A 265 8.63 24.50 17.57
N GLU A 266 7.57 25.23 17.89
CA GLU A 266 6.84 25.04 19.13
C GLU A 266 5.90 23.85 18.99
N VAL A 267 5.83 23.00 20.01
CA VAL A 267 4.98 21.81 20.02
C VAL A 267 4.21 21.71 21.33
N LYS A 268 2.97 21.27 21.22
CA LYS A 268 2.06 21.10 22.36
C LYS A 268 1.37 19.74 22.28
N GLN A 269 1.36 19.02 23.37
CA GLN A 269 0.53 17.85 23.55
C GLN A 269 -0.92 18.27 23.83
N THR A 270 -1.87 17.53 23.26
CA THR A 270 -3.32 17.71 23.46
C THR A 270 -3.95 16.36 23.71
N GLU A 271 -5.22 16.35 24.13
CA GLU A 271 -6.01 15.11 24.26
C GLU A 271 -6.04 14.29 22.96
N SER A 272 -6.01 14.97 21.81
CA SER A 272 -6.04 14.37 20.48
C SER A 272 -4.65 13.92 19.95
N GLY A 273 -3.59 14.17 20.70
CA GLY A 273 -2.20 13.91 20.30
C GLY A 273 -1.35 15.18 20.23
N TRP A 274 -0.23 15.13 19.52
CA TRP A 274 0.68 16.26 19.40
C TRP A 274 0.26 17.23 18.30
N GLN A 275 0.34 18.52 18.61
CA GLN A 275 0.14 19.61 17.67
C GLN A 275 1.42 20.42 17.52
N VAL A 276 1.75 20.74 16.29
CA VAL A 276 2.84 21.66 15.96
C VAL A 276 2.26 23.06 15.90
N GLY A 277 2.75 23.93 16.78
CA GLY A 277 2.36 25.32 16.87
C GLY A 277 3.13 26.19 15.88
N ARG A 278 3.64 27.32 16.37
CA ARG A 278 4.37 28.29 15.54
C ARG A 278 5.81 27.85 15.24
N THR A 279 6.32 28.30 14.10
CA THR A 279 7.75 28.25 13.81
C THR A 279 8.43 29.42 14.53
N LEU A 280 9.29 29.11 15.50
CA LEU A 280 10.03 30.11 16.29
C LEU A 280 11.23 30.66 15.55
N LYS A 281 11.87 29.81 14.74
CA LYS A 281 13.03 30.16 13.91
C LYS A 281 12.98 29.38 12.62
N HIS A 282 13.30 30.02 11.50
CA HIS A 282 13.48 29.36 10.21
C HIS A 282 14.70 29.95 9.52
N VAL A 283 15.64 29.09 9.16
CA VAL A 283 16.80 29.41 8.33
C VAL A 283 16.72 28.52 7.09
N ALA A 284 16.73 29.13 5.91
CA ALA A 284 16.79 28.43 4.64
C ALA A 284 17.97 28.97 3.83
N MET A 285 18.65 28.07 3.13
CA MET A 285 19.68 28.40 2.14
C MET A 285 19.13 28.19 0.73
#